data_AF-A0A848ST86-F1
#
_entry.id   AF-A0A848ST86-F1
#
_cell.length_a   1.000
_cell.length_b   1.000
_cell.length_c   1.000
_cell.angle_alpha   90.00
_cell.angle_beta   90.00
_cell.angle_gamma   90.00
#
_symmetry.space_group_name_H-M   'P 1'
#
loop_
_entity.id
_entity.type
_entity.pdbx_description
1 polymer ?
#
loop_
_entity_poly.entity_id
_entity_poly.type
_entity_poly.pdbx_seq_one_letter_code
_entity_poly.pdbx_strand_id
1 'polypeptide(L)'
;MRNNYKARKIRQLKFLSKRLSKLTVDKVIEKNKIILKIKRLLADVRDAVSRTQVKRMLGPAAVAIAMLTSAQIGNTQNIYFAPEVTNPFGIVSLPEVALPEFVDLDGDGDFDLLVGEYYGAIKYYENTGS
;
A
#
# COMPACT_ATOMS: atom_id res chain seq x y z
N MET A 1 -5.15 5.65 -37.28
CA MET A 1 -4.57 6.43 -36.16
C MET A 1 -3.95 5.59 -35.03
N ARG A 2 -4.54 4.44 -34.63
CA ARG A 2 -4.03 3.60 -33.51
C ARG A 2 -2.55 3.15 -33.63
N ASN A 3 -2.05 2.86 -34.84
CA ASN A 3 -0.67 2.39 -35.04
C ASN A 3 0.39 3.48 -34.79
N ASN A 4 0.12 4.75 -35.14
CA ASN A 4 1.05 5.85 -34.92
C ASN A 4 1.19 6.20 -33.43
N TYR A 5 0.08 6.09 -32.69
CA TYR A 5 0.05 6.30 -31.24
C TYR A 5 0.93 5.28 -30.50
N LYS A 6 0.77 3.98 -30.80
CA LYS A 6 1.59 2.93 -30.19
C LYS A 6 3.06 3.03 -30.58
N ALA A 7 3.36 3.36 -31.83
CA ALA A 7 4.74 3.61 -32.28
C ALA A 7 5.42 4.74 -31.48
N ARG A 8 4.70 5.82 -31.16
CA ARG A 8 5.20 6.91 -30.30
C ARG A 8 5.52 6.42 -28.88
N LYS A 9 4.62 5.65 -28.27
CA LYS A 9 4.84 5.07 -26.93
C LYS A 9 6.02 4.11 -26.88
N ILE A 10 6.21 3.31 -27.92
CA ILE A 10 7.37 2.41 -28.07
C ILE A 10 8.69 3.20 -28.12
N ARG A 11 8.73 4.32 -28.88
CA ARG A 11 9.91 5.19 -28.89
C ARG A 11 10.16 5.81 -27.52
N GLN A 12 9.11 6.26 -26.84
CA GLN A 12 9.21 6.81 -25.49
C GLN A 12 9.71 5.79 -24.48
N LEU A 13 9.25 4.54 -24.56
CA LEU A 13 9.70 3.43 -23.72
C LEU A 13 11.21 3.19 -23.88
N LYS A 14 11.70 3.09 -25.12
CA LYS A 14 13.13 2.94 -25.41
C LYS A 14 13.96 4.10 -24.87
N PHE A 15 13.48 5.33 -25.06
CA PHE A 15 14.16 6.53 -24.55
C PHE A 15 14.28 6.52 -23.03
N LEU A 16 13.17 6.24 -22.33
CA LEU A 16 13.16 6.23 -20.86
C LEU A 16 13.97 5.07 -20.29
N SER A 17 13.94 3.90 -20.93
CA SER A 17 14.79 2.76 -20.58
C SER A 17 16.28 3.12 -20.64
N LYS A 18 16.72 3.73 -21.75
CA LYS A 18 18.11 4.20 -21.91
C LYS A 18 18.48 5.32 -20.93
N ARG A 19 17.53 6.20 -20.59
CA ARG A 19 17.75 7.24 -19.57
C ARG A 19 17.93 6.60 -18.20
N LEU A 20 17.07 5.65 -17.83
CA LEU A 20 17.12 4.95 -16.54
C LEU A 20 18.47 4.26 -16.33
N SER A 21 19.00 3.59 -17.35
CA SER A 21 20.29 2.90 -17.27
C SER A 21 21.49 3.86 -17.09
N LYS A 22 21.31 5.16 -17.35
CA LYS A 22 22.36 6.18 -17.20
C LYS A 22 22.25 6.96 -15.88
N LEU A 23 21.16 6.81 -15.13
CA LEU A 23 21.01 7.51 -13.85
C LEU A 23 21.87 6.86 -12.78
N THR A 24 22.59 7.69 -12.03
CA THR A 24 23.36 7.33 -10.86
C THR A 24 22.46 6.90 -9.69
N VAL A 25 23.02 6.21 -8.69
CA VAL A 25 22.25 5.58 -7.58
C VAL A 25 21.60 6.61 -6.66
N ASP A 26 22.25 7.75 -6.44
CA ASP A 26 21.80 8.89 -5.64
C ASP A 26 20.49 9.54 -6.16
N LYS A 27 20.20 9.42 -7.46
CA LYS A 27 18.99 9.99 -8.09
C LYS A 27 17.74 9.15 -7.91
N VAL A 28 17.47 8.69 -6.70
CA VAL A 28 16.38 7.74 -6.36
C VAL A 28 15.00 8.26 -6.81
N ILE A 29 14.67 9.51 -6.50
CA ILE A 29 13.37 10.11 -6.85
C ILE A 29 13.16 10.16 -8.37
N GLU A 30 14.20 10.54 -9.12
CA GLU A 30 14.15 10.62 -10.58
C GLU A 30 14.04 9.23 -11.22
N LYS A 31 14.78 8.25 -10.70
CA LYS A 31 14.66 6.83 -11.09
C LYS A 31 13.23 6.32 -10.90
N ASN A 32 12.63 6.58 -9.73
CA ASN A 32 11.27 6.13 -9.42
C ASN A 32 10.22 6.74 -10.37
N LYS A 33 10.32 8.03 -10.67
CA LYS A 33 9.43 8.70 -11.65
C LYS A 33 9.55 8.07 -13.04
N ILE A 34 10.78 7.76 -13.49
CA ILE A 34 11.01 7.13 -14.79
C ILE A 34 10.44 5.71 -14.84
N ILE A 35 10.65 4.91 -13.79
CA ILE A 35 10.16 3.53 -13.70
C ILE A 35 8.63 3.50 -13.75
N LEU A 36 7.94 4.37 -13.00
CA LEU A 36 6.48 4.47 -13.03
C LEU A 36 5.99 4.79 -14.44
N LYS A 37 6.67 5.68 -15.15
CA LYS A 37 6.33 6.03 -16.54
C LYS A 37 6.57 4.86 -17.51
N ILE A 38 7.66 4.11 -17.33
CA ILE A 38 7.95 2.89 -18.09
C ILE A 38 6.87 1.83 -17.85
N LYS A 39 6.44 1.59 -16.60
CA LYS A 39 5.37 0.64 -16.26
C LYS A 39 4.06 0.97 -16.98
N ARG A 40 3.65 2.24 -16.96
CA ARG A 40 2.45 2.71 -17.69
C ARG A 40 2.58 2.48 -19.19
N LEU A 41 3.71 2.85 -19.78
CA LEU A 41 3.96 2.64 -21.21
C LEU A 41 3.95 1.15 -21.60
N LEU A 42 4.49 0.27 -20.75
CA LEU A 42 4.46 -1.17 -20.98
C LEU A 42 3.03 -1.72 -20.98
N ALA A 43 2.18 -1.26 -20.05
CA ALA A 43 0.77 -1.62 -20.04
C ALA A 43 0.06 -1.17 -21.33
N ASP A 44 0.35 0.05 -21.78
CA ASP A 44 -0.24 0.66 -22.97
C ASP A 44 0.14 0.00 -24.30
N VAL A 45 1.30 -0.67 -24.36
CA VAL A 45 1.82 -1.29 -25.60
C VAL A 45 1.86 -2.82 -25.52
N ARG A 46 1.32 -3.42 -24.45
CA ARG A 46 1.36 -4.87 -24.18
C ARG A 46 0.75 -5.70 -25.31
N ASP A 47 -0.28 -5.18 -25.95
CA ASP A 47 -1.00 -5.81 -27.05
C ASP A 47 -0.35 -5.58 -28.43
N ALA A 48 0.68 -4.75 -28.51
CA ALA A 48 1.38 -4.42 -29.76
C ALA A 48 2.85 -4.85 -29.77
N VAL A 49 3.36 -5.37 -28.66
CA VAL A 49 4.78 -5.70 -28.49
C VAL A 49 4.92 -7.05 -27.78
N SER A 50 5.69 -7.95 -28.37
CA SER A 50 6.01 -9.25 -27.76
C SER A 50 6.91 -9.11 -26.52
N ARG A 51 6.87 -10.12 -25.63
CA ARG A 51 7.76 -10.17 -24.45
C ARG A 51 9.24 -10.06 -24.81
N THR A 52 9.65 -10.65 -25.93
CA THR A 52 11.04 -10.57 -26.43
C THR A 52 11.41 -9.16 -26.86
N GLN A 53 10.52 -8.47 -27.58
CA GLN A 53 10.73 -7.07 -27.94
C GLN A 53 10.79 -6.16 -26.71
N VAL A 54 9.95 -6.40 -25.70
CA VAL A 54 10.03 -5.69 -24.41
C VAL A 54 11.40 -5.87 -23.76
N LYS A 55 11.89 -7.11 -23.63
CA LYS A 55 13.22 -7.39 -23.08
C LYS A 55 14.33 -6.65 -23.82
N ARG A 56 14.28 -6.64 -25.16
CA ARG A 56 15.25 -5.89 -26.00
C ARG A 56 15.17 -4.38 -25.81
N MET A 57 13.98 -3.84 -25.52
CA MET A 57 13.80 -2.40 -25.27
C MET A 57 14.25 -1.97 -23.87
N LEU A 58 14.04 -2.83 -22.86
CA LEU A 58 14.47 -2.56 -21.49
C LEU A 58 15.98 -2.77 -21.31
N GLY A 59 16.56 -3.77 -21.97
CA GLY A 59 18.00 -4.06 -21.90
C GLY A 59 18.49 -4.12 -20.43
N PRO A 60 19.60 -3.45 -20.08
CA PRO A 60 20.13 -3.46 -18.71
C PRO A 60 19.21 -2.76 -17.69
N ALA A 61 18.35 -1.85 -18.15
CA ALA A 61 17.40 -1.17 -17.27
C ALA A 61 16.35 -2.12 -16.68
N ALA A 62 16.16 -3.32 -17.26
CA ALA A 62 15.28 -4.34 -16.71
C ALA A 62 15.67 -4.76 -15.29
N VAL A 63 16.98 -4.82 -14.98
CA VAL A 63 17.48 -5.14 -13.63
C VAL A 63 17.16 -4.02 -12.66
N ALA A 64 17.39 -2.76 -13.05
CA ALA A 64 17.07 -1.60 -12.23
C ALA A 64 15.56 -1.52 -11.94
N ILE A 65 14.72 -1.83 -12.94
CA ILE A 65 13.27 -1.94 -12.74
C ILE A 65 12.99 -3.07 -11.75
N ALA A 66 13.51 -4.29 -11.97
CA ALA A 66 13.26 -5.43 -11.09
C ALA A 66 13.65 -5.15 -9.63
N MET A 67 14.86 -4.66 -9.37
CA MET A 67 15.36 -4.33 -8.03
C MET A 67 14.56 -3.24 -7.32
N LEU A 68 14.11 -2.21 -8.06
CA LEU A 68 13.28 -1.15 -7.49
C LEU A 68 11.81 -1.53 -7.37
N THR A 69 11.34 -2.54 -8.13
CA THR A 69 9.99 -3.12 -7.95
C THR A 69 9.92 -4.17 -6.86
N SER A 70 11.00 -4.90 -6.59
CA SER A 70 11.10 -5.78 -5.42
C SER A 70 11.25 -4.98 -4.13
N ALA A 71 11.71 -3.73 -4.20
CA ALA A 71 11.65 -2.78 -3.09
C ALA A 71 10.21 -2.34 -2.72
N GLN A 72 9.18 -2.89 -3.38
CA GLN A 72 7.77 -2.72 -3.04
C GLN A 72 7.07 -4.03 -2.64
N ILE A 73 7.82 -5.12 -2.40
CA ILE A 73 7.36 -6.21 -1.54
C ILE A 73 8.06 -6.00 -0.20
N GLY A 74 7.47 -5.10 0.57
CA GLY A 74 8.10 -4.52 1.74
C GLY A 74 7.56 -3.13 2.01
N ASN A 75 6.24 -2.96 1.92
CA ASN A 75 5.60 -2.11 2.91
C ASN A 75 5.62 -2.90 4.24
N THR A 76 6.81 -3.29 4.71
CA THR A 76 7.04 -3.42 6.12
C THR A 76 7.06 -1.98 6.61
N GLN A 77 5.87 -1.35 6.65
CA GLN A 77 5.55 -0.58 7.84
C GLN A 77 5.92 -1.55 8.94
N ASN A 78 7.02 -1.26 9.65
CA ASN A 78 7.31 -1.98 10.86
C ASN A 78 5.97 -2.05 11.60
N ILE A 79 5.45 -3.26 11.78
CA ILE A 79 4.21 -3.45 12.54
C ILE A 79 4.64 -3.15 13.97
N TYR A 80 4.59 -1.88 14.33
CA TYR A 80 4.72 -1.43 15.69
C TYR A 80 3.35 -1.64 16.30
N PHE A 81 3.21 -2.72 17.06
CA PHE A 81 2.11 -2.78 18.01
C PHE A 81 2.34 -1.68 19.05
N ALA A 82 1.28 -0.95 19.39
CA ALA A 82 1.32 -0.07 20.54
C ALA A 82 1.73 -0.88 21.79
N PRO A 83 2.41 -0.25 22.77
CA PRO A 83 2.63 -0.91 24.06
C PRO A 83 1.29 -1.33 24.67
N GLU A 84 1.30 -2.37 25.49
CA GLU A 84 0.09 -2.81 26.20
C GLU A 84 -0.52 -1.66 27.00
N VAL A 85 -1.82 -1.46 26.85
CA VAL A 85 -2.57 -0.45 27.61
C VAL A 85 -3.28 -1.17 28.75
N THR A 86 -2.93 -0.83 29.99
CA THR A 86 -3.69 -1.31 31.15
C THR A 86 -4.99 -0.53 31.25
N ASN A 87 -6.12 -1.24 31.33
CA ASN A 87 -7.45 -0.66 31.49
C ASN A 87 -7.77 0.43 30.45
N PRO A 88 -7.80 0.10 29.14
CA PRO A 88 -8.03 1.08 28.07
C PRO A 88 -9.37 1.82 28.21
N PHE A 89 -10.36 1.19 28.85
CA PHE A 89 -11.71 1.74 29.06
C PHE A 89 -11.87 2.48 30.40
N GLY A 90 -10.82 2.59 31.23
CA GLY A 90 -10.89 3.32 32.51
C GLY A 90 -11.90 2.75 33.52
N ILE A 91 -12.18 1.45 33.47
CA ILE A 91 -13.25 0.82 34.27
C ILE A 91 -12.84 0.80 35.75
N VAL A 92 -13.68 1.39 36.58
CA VAL A 92 -13.56 1.39 38.04
C VAL A 92 -14.75 0.62 38.63
N SER A 93 -14.62 -0.71 38.74
CA SER A 93 -15.56 -1.66 39.36
C SER A 93 -17.07 -1.43 39.10
N LEU A 94 -17.70 -2.33 38.35
CA LEU A 94 -19.14 -2.33 38.13
C LEU A 94 -19.92 -3.02 39.28
N PRO A 95 -21.19 -2.66 39.52
CA PRO A 95 -22.03 -3.32 40.53
C PRO A 95 -22.43 -4.76 40.13
N GLU A 96 -22.39 -5.67 41.11
CA GLU A 96 -22.86 -7.08 41.19
C GLU A 96 -22.78 -8.00 39.96
N VAL A 97 -23.40 -7.66 38.83
CA VAL A 97 -23.39 -8.47 37.59
C VAL A 97 -23.20 -7.56 36.39
N ALA A 98 -22.13 -7.83 35.64
CA ALA A 98 -21.82 -7.19 34.37
C ALA A 98 -21.92 -8.22 33.24
N LEU A 99 -22.59 -7.86 32.14
CA LEU A 99 -22.67 -8.62 30.90
C LEU A 99 -21.92 -7.84 29.81
N PRO A 100 -20.59 -8.00 29.71
CA PRO A 100 -19.79 -7.30 28.70
C PRO A 100 -19.90 -7.94 27.32
N GLU A 101 -19.97 -7.12 26.28
CA GLU A 101 -19.92 -7.52 24.88
C GLU A 101 -19.03 -6.54 24.09
N PHE A 102 -18.22 -7.06 23.18
CA PHE A 102 -17.37 -6.28 22.29
C PHE A 102 -17.98 -6.20 20.90
N VAL A 103 -18.19 -4.98 20.42
CA VAL A 103 -18.82 -4.70 19.13
C VAL A 103 -18.34 -3.34 18.60
N ASP A 104 -18.13 -3.25 17.30
CA ASP A 104 -17.81 -2.00 16.59
C ASP A 104 -19.14 -1.25 16.39
N LEU A 105 -19.43 -0.24 17.24
CA LEU A 105 -20.72 0.45 17.22
C LEU A 105 -20.73 1.67 16.30
N ASP A 106 -19.57 2.26 16.01
CA ASP A 106 -19.44 3.46 15.20
C ASP A 106 -18.92 3.20 13.76
N GLY A 107 -18.43 1.98 13.49
CA GLY A 107 -17.98 1.52 12.19
C GLY A 107 -16.55 1.95 11.85
N ASP A 108 -15.75 2.30 12.84
CA ASP A 108 -14.36 2.75 12.64
C ASP A 108 -13.35 1.59 12.55
N GLY A 109 -13.79 0.38 12.91
CA GLY A 109 -13.03 -0.86 12.81
C GLY A 109 -12.25 -1.24 14.07
N ASP A 110 -12.39 -0.50 15.16
CA ASP A 110 -12.02 -0.95 16.49
C ASP A 110 -13.24 -1.53 17.26
N PHE A 111 -12.99 -2.26 18.35
CA PHE A 111 -14.08 -2.81 19.17
C PHE A 111 -14.33 -1.94 20.39
N ASP A 112 -15.55 -1.45 20.50
CA ASP A 112 -16.08 -0.82 21.71
C ASP A 112 -16.49 -1.86 22.76
N LEU A 113 -16.64 -1.41 24.00
CA LEU A 113 -17.18 -2.20 25.08
C LEU A 113 -18.59 -1.73 25.47
N LEU A 114 -19.55 -2.64 25.33
CA LEU A 114 -20.91 -2.49 25.84
C LEU A 114 -21.07 -3.34 27.11
N VAL A 115 -21.62 -2.78 28.18
CA VAL A 115 -21.85 -3.52 29.43
C VAL A 115 -23.29 -3.38 29.91
N GLY A 116 -23.99 -4.50 29.95
CA GLY A 116 -25.28 -4.60 30.65
C GLY A 116 -25.07 -4.76 32.15
N GLU A 117 -25.77 -3.96 32.95
CA GLU A 117 -25.85 -4.10 34.40
C GLU A 117 -27.09 -4.90 34.82
N TYR A 118 -27.03 -5.52 36.00
CA TYR A 118 -28.13 -6.32 36.56
C TYR A 118 -29.50 -5.63 36.53
N TYR A 119 -29.54 -4.33 36.84
CA TYR A 119 -30.78 -3.54 36.88
C TYR A 119 -31.26 -3.04 35.51
N GLY A 120 -30.66 -3.53 34.41
CA GLY A 120 -31.05 -3.21 33.04
C GLY A 120 -30.44 -1.92 32.49
N ALA A 121 -29.52 -1.28 33.22
CA ALA A 121 -28.73 -0.18 32.68
C ALA A 121 -27.71 -0.71 31.67
N ILE A 122 -27.42 0.09 30.63
CA ILE A 122 -26.38 -0.20 29.64
C ILE A 122 -25.33 0.89 29.73
N LYS A 123 -24.06 0.50 29.85
CA LYS A 123 -22.90 1.38 29.78
C LYS A 123 -22.16 1.15 28.47
N TYR A 124 -21.73 2.24 27.87
CA TYR A 124 -20.93 2.25 26.65
C TYR A 124 -19.56 2.85 26.97
N TYR A 125 -18.52 2.20 26.47
CA TYR A 125 -17.14 2.65 26.55
C TYR A 125 -16.55 2.63 25.14
N GLU A 126 -16.36 3.82 24.58
CA GLU A 126 -15.72 4.03 23.28
C GLU A 126 -14.25 3.60 23.35
N ASN A 127 -13.83 2.80 22.38
CA ASN A 127 -12.43 2.62 22.06
C ASN A 127 -12.07 3.63 20.97
N THR A 128 -10.94 4.32 21.09
CA THR A 128 -10.54 5.35 20.11
C THR A 128 -9.27 4.98 19.36
N GLY A 129 -8.92 3.70 19.31
CA GLY A 129 -7.88 3.14 18.46
C GLY A 129 -6.47 3.77 18.50
N SER A 130 -6.00 4.28 19.65
CA SER A 130 -4.68 4.92 19.75
C SER A 130 -3.49 3.96 19.60
#